data_AF-A0A7S1VFZ1-F1
#
_entry.id   AF-A0A7S1VFZ1-F1
#
_cell.length_a   1.000
_cell.length_b   1.000
_cell.length_c   1.000
_cell.angle_alpha   90.00
_cell.angle_beta   90.00
_cell.angle_gamma   90.00
#
_symmetry.space_group_name_H-M   'P 1'
#
loop_
_entity.id
_entity.type
_entity.pdbx_description
1 polymer ?
#
loop_
_entity_poly.entity_id
_entity_poly.type
_entity_poly.pdbx_seq_one_letter_code
_entity_poly.pdbx_strand_id
1 'polypeptide(L)'
;QLFFIESTLSEAGRAFVRWVTAKKQKGEGSVATGSALAEKCSIDSTIGLTPDQLRCMGFDNAILAEENVMADLDAAEQYLERALFCFEGARDQILAQKARSFRSSTRFRRRLFVESRASIGDDPGSQ
;
A
#
# COMPACT_ATOMS: atom_id res chain seq x y z
N GLN A 1 0.05 26.10 -18.95
CA GLN A 1 0.06 26.49 -17.53
C GLN A 1 -0.35 25.27 -16.72
N LEU A 2 0.57 24.71 -15.93
CA LEU A 2 0.26 23.63 -14.99
C LEU A 2 -0.12 24.27 -13.64
N PHE A 3 -1.33 24.02 -13.19
CA PHE A 3 -1.78 24.42 -11.86
C PHE A 3 -1.29 23.38 -10.86
N PHE A 4 -0.24 23.72 -10.12
CA PHE A 4 0.08 23.03 -8.87
C PHE A 4 -0.98 23.44 -7.85
N ILE A 5 -1.97 22.57 -7.62
CA ILE A 5 -2.82 22.69 -6.45
C ILE A 5 -2.00 22.16 -5.29
N GLU A 6 -1.37 23.08 -4.58
CA GLU A 6 -0.81 22.89 -3.26
C GLU A 6 -1.93 22.32 -2.37
N SER A 7 -1.88 21.01 -2.07
CA SER A 7 -2.89 20.37 -1.25
C SER A 7 -2.75 20.90 0.17
N THR A 8 -3.54 21.91 0.50
CA THR A 8 -3.69 22.40 1.86
C THR A 8 -4.17 21.24 2.75
N LEU A 9 -3.24 20.72 3.54
CA LEU A 9 -3.42 19.86 4.72
C LEU A 9 -4.85 19.33 4.91
N SER A 10 -5.14 18.19 4.29
CA SER A 10 -6.44 17.52 4.36
C SER A 10 -6.87 17.27 5.80
N GLU A 11 -8.12 17.64 6.13
CA GLU A 11 -8.77 17.40 7.42
C GLU A 11 -8.64 15.93 7.86
N ALA A 12 -8.63 15.01 6.90
CA ALA A 12 -8.44 13.58 7.13
C ALA A 12 -7.02 13.25 7.64
N GLY A 13 -5.99 13.91 7.11
CA GLY A 13 -4.61 13.76 7.57
C GLY A 13 -4.43 14.30 9.00
N ARG A 14 -5.08 15.43 9.33
CA ARG A 14 -5.09 15.98 10.69
C ARG A 14 -5.84 15.06 11.67
N ALA A 15 -6.97 14.50 11.26
CA ALA A 15 -7.73 13.54 12.07
C ALA A 15 -6.91 12.27 12.34
N PHE A 16 -6.16 11.78 11.34
CA PHE A 16 -5.26 10.64 11.48
C PHE A 16 -4.14 10.92 12.49
N VAL A 17 -3.42 12.05 12.35
CA VAL A 17 -2.35 12.43 13.30
C VAL A 17 -2.91 12.59 14.72
N ARG A 18 -4.09 13.20 14.88
CA ARG A 18 -4.75 13.36 16.19
C ARG A 18 -5.17 12.02 16.79
N TRP A 19 -5.65 11.08 15.99
CA TRP A 19 -6.00 9.74 16.45
C TRP A 19 -4.76 8.93 16.89
N VAL A 20 -3.68 9.01 16.11
CA VAL A 20 -2.40 8.34 16.41
C VAL A 20 -1.75 8.92 17.67
N THR A 21 -1.79 10.24 17.85
CA THR A 21 -1.16 10.92 19.01
C THR A 21 -2.02 10.87 20.28
N ALA A 22 -3.35 10.84 20.17
CA ALA A 22 -4.24 10.77 21.32
C ALA A 22 -4.15 9.45 22.11
N LYS A 23 -3.70 8.35 21.47
CA LYS A 23 -3.45 7.08 22.19
C LYS A 23 -2.23 7.13 23.12
N LYS A 24 -1.39 8.16 23.03
CA LYS A 24 -0.11 8.27 23.78
C LYS A 24 -0.20 9.07 25.09
N GLN A 25 -1.36 9.64 25.45
CA GLN A 25 -1.49 10.54 26.62
C GLN A 25 -2.32 9.99 27.78
N LYS A 26 -2.65 8.68 27.80
CA LYS A 26 -3.30 8.07 28.97
C LYS A 26 -2.43 6.97 29.56
N GLY A 27 -1.31 7.39 30.13
CA GLY A 27 -0.33 6.54 30.80
C GLY A 27 0.88 7.37 31.18
N GLU A 28 0.83 7.97 32.37
CA GLU A 28 1.98 8.58 33.03
C GLU A 28 3.13 7.58 33.13
N GLY A 29 4.35 8.01 32.80
CA GLY A 29 5.57 7.28 33.17
C GLY A 29 6.65 7.20 32.09
N SER A 30 7.44 8.27 31.99
CA SER A 30 8.91 8.25 31.95
C SER A 30 9.70 7.59 30.78
N VAL A 31 10.71 8.37 30.38
CA VAL A 31 11.97 8.04 29.68
C VAL A 31 11.98 8.08 28.14
N ALA A 32 12.90 8.93 27.69
CA ALA A 32 13.29 9.30 26.34
C ALA A 32 14.02 8.20 25.57
N THR A 33 14.55 8.60 24.40
CA THR A 33 15.49 7.91 23.49
C THR A 33 14.75 7.03 22.47
N GLY A 34 14.76 7.28 21.17
CA GLY A 34 15.87 7.74 20.32
C GLY A 34 16.21 6.58 19.38
N SER A 35 15.86 6.75 18.10
CA SER A 35 16.36 6.06 16.90
C SER A 35 17.16 4.76 17.07
N ALA A 36 16.59 3.63 16.62
CA ALA A 36 17.25 2.56 15.85
C ALA A 36 16.40 1.29 15.94
N LEU A 37 15.78 0.85 14.83
CA LEU A 37 15.63 -0.57 14.56
C LEU A 37 15.46 -0.78 13.05
N ALA A 38 16.58 -0.71 12.35
CA ALA A 38 16.77 -1.38 11.08
C ALA A 38 17.07 -2.84 11.40
N GLU A 39 16.07 -3.72 11.34
CA GLU A 39 16.31 -5.16 11.46
C GLU A 39 15.47 -5.94 10.45
N LYS A 40 16.19 -6.41 9.42
CA LYS A 40 16.01 -7.71 8.75
C LYS A 40 14.55 -8.19 8.57
N CYS A 41 13.95 -7.83 7.44
CA CYS A 41 12.83 -8.58 6.87
C CYS A 41 13.33 -9.92 6.30
N SER A 42 13.36 -10.95 7.14
CA SER A 42 13.36 -12.36 6.73
C SER A 42 12.02 -12.98 7.12
N ILE A 43 11.57 -13.93 6.32
CA ILE A 43 10.19 -14.39 6.11
C ILE A 43 9.48 -15.02 7.35
N ASP A 44 10.10 -14.96 8.54
CA ASP A 44 9.52 -15.30 9.86
C ASP A 44 8.94 -14.08 10.63
N SER A 45 8.96 -12.89 10.02
CA SER A 45 8.84 -11.59 10.71
C SER A 45 7.46 -11.19 11.23
N THR A 46 6.43 -12.03 11.17
CA THR A 46 5.12 -11.72 11.80
C THR A 46 5.05 -12.16 13.26
N ILE A 47 5.98 -12.99 13.73
CA ILE A 47 6.11 -13.38 15.14
C ILE A 47 6.67 -12.18 15.91
N GLY A 48 5.81 -11.23 16.27
CA GLY A 48 6.18 -10.06 17.06
C GLY A 48 5.56 -8.75 16.59
N LEU A 49 4.97 -8.71 15.40
CA LEU A 49 4.24 -7.54 14.93
C LEU A 49 2.84 -7.49 15.55
N THR A 50 2.51 -6.35 16.14
CA THR A 50 1.16 -6.09 16.63
C THR A 50 0.18 -5.93 15.45
N PRO A 51 -1.12 -6.19 15.65
CA PRO A 51 -2.13 -5.95 14.62
C PRO A 51 -2.13 -4.51 14.08
N ASP A 52 -1.80 -3.53 14.93
CA ASP A 52 -1.71 -2.13 14.53
C ASP A 52 -0.50 -1.88 13.60
N GLN A 53 0.66 -2.47 13.88
CA GLN A 53 1.84 -2.40 12.99
C GLN A 53 1.57 -3.07 11.65
N LEU A 54 0.90 -4.23 11.65
CA LEU A 54 0.49 -4.91 10.43
C LEU A 54 -0.46 -4.04 9.60
N ARG A 55 -1.42 -3.35 10.22
CA ARG A 55 -2.28 -2.41 9.48
C ARG A 55 -1.51 -1.24 8.89
N CYS A 56 -0.59 -0.63 9.64
CA CYS A 56 0.26 0.45 9.11
C CYS A 56 1.07 -0.02 7.90
N MET A 57 1.76 -1.15 8.01
CA MET A 57 2.49 -1.75 6.88
C MET A 57 1.57 -2.07 5.70
N GLY A 58 0.35 -2.53 5.97
CA GLY A 58 -0.65 -2.77 4.94
C GLY A 58 -1.04 -1.49 4.19
N PHE A 59 -1.19 -0.37 4.91
CA PHE A 59 -1.45 0.94 4.30
C PHE A 59 -0.25 1.44 3.49
N ASP A 60 0.97 1.33 4.02
CA ASP A 60 2.18 1.75 3.30
C ASP A 60 2.31 1.00 1.96
N ASN A 61 2.08 -0.32 1.98
CA ASN A 61 2.06 -1.11 0.75
C ASN A 61 0.89 -0.74 -0.18
N ALA A 62 -0.29 -0.43 0.34
CA ALA A 62 -1.42 0.01 -0.48
C ALA A 62 -1.15 1.36 -1.18
N ILE A 63 -0.46 2.28 -0.50
CA ILE A 63 -0.04 3.58 -1.06
C ILE A 63 0.99 3.35 -2.18
N LEU A 64 2.03 2.54 -1.91
CA LEU A 64 3.02 2.19 -2.94
C LEU A 64 2.37 1.52 -4.16
N ALA A 65 1.36 0.68 -3.95
CA ALA A 65 0.62 0.08 -5.06
C ALA A 65 -0.11 1.14 -5.91
N GLU A 66 -0.72 2.15 -5.28
CA GLU A 66 -1.40 3.24 -5.96
C GLU A 66 -0.43 4.12 -6.76
N GLU A 67 0.73 4.44 -6.19
CA GLU A 67 1.78 5.20 -6.86
C GLU A 67 2.32 4.47 -8.09
N ASN A 68 2.39 3.14 -8.05
CA ASN A 68 2.94 2.33 -9.13
C ASN A 68 1.89 1.90 -10.18
N VAL A 69 0.58 2.04 -9.92
CA VAL A 69 -0.47 1.45 -10.77
C VAL A 69 -0.49 1.95 -12.22
N MET A 70 0.10 3.12 -12.50
CA MET A 70 0.20 3.68 -13.85
C MET A 70 1.56 3.43 -14.51
N ALA A 71 2.61 3.21 -13.73
CA ALA A 71 3.98 3.04 -14.22
C ALA A 71 4.38 1.57 -14.36
N ASP A 72 4.04 0.76 -13.35
CA ASP A 72 4.40 -0.64 -13.26
C ASP A 72 3.28 -1.44 -12.56
N LEU A 73 2.48 -2.12 -13.38
CA LEU A 73 1.37 -2.94 -12.89
C LEU A 73 1.84 -4.19 -12.14
N ASP A 74 3.03 -4.70 -12.41
CA ASP A 74 3.55 -5.89 -11.73
C ASP A 74 4.08 -5.50 -10.34
N ALA A 75 4.77 -4.36 -10.22
CA ALA A 75 5.13 -3.80 -8.91
C ALA A 75 3.88 -3.47 -8.09
N ALA A 76 2.88 -2.83 -8.70
CA ALA A 76 1.61 -2.51 -8.03
C ALA A 76 0.90 -3.78 -7.52
N GLU A 77 0.90 -4.88 -8.29
CA GLU A 77 0.34 -6.16 -7.86
C GLU A 77 1.10 -6.75 -6.67
N GLN A 78 2.44 -6.72 -6.69
CA GLN A 78 3.25 -7.23 -5.59
C GLN A 78 3.01 -6.46 -4.29
N TYR A 79 2.89 -5.14 -4.35
CA TYR A 79 2.54 -4.32 -3.21
C TYR A 79 1.13 -4.64 -2.68
N LEU A 80 0.15 -4.91 -3.54
CA LEU A 80 -1.19 -5.33 -3.12
C LEU A 80 -1.20 -6.70 -2.45
N GLU A 81 -0.39 -7.66 -2.90
CA GLU A 81 -0.24 -8.96 -2.21
C GLU A 81 0.36 -8.79 -0.81
N ARG A 82 1.37 -7.90 -0.65
CA ARG A 82 1.93 -7.58 0.67
C ARG A 82 0.91 -6.88 1.57
N ALA A 83 0.15 -5.93 1.03
CA ALA A 83 -0.92 -5.26 1.76
C ALA A 83 -1.98 -6.25 2.23
N LEU A 84 -2.36 -7.20 1.36
CA LEU A 84 -3.32 -8.25 1.69
C LEU A 84 -2.81 -9.14 2.82
N PHE A 85 -1.56 -9.61 2.74
CA PHE A 85 -0.93 -10.41 3.79
C PHE A 85 -0.95 -9.69 5.14
N CYS A 86 -0.62 -8.39 5.15
CA CYS A 86 -0.65 -7.56 6.34
C CYS A 86 -2.08 -7.43 6.94
N PHE A 87 -3.10 -7.16 6.11
CA PHE A 87 -4.47 -7.03 6.60
C PHE A 87 -5.07 -8.36 7.09
N GLU A 88 -4.75 -9.46 6.41
CA GLU A 88 -5.14 -10.81 6.85
C GLU A 88 -4.46 -11.18 8.17
N GLY A 89 -3.16 -10.87 8.31
CA GLY A 89 -2.42 -11.05 9.57
C GLY A 89 -2.98 -10.20 10.71
N ALA A 90 -3.46 -8.99 10.43
CA ALA A 90 -4.13 -8.12 11.40
C ALA A 90 -5.59 -8.52 11.70
N ARG A 91 -6.12 -9.55 11.03
CA ARG A 91 -7.52 -10.00 11.05
C ARG A 91 -8.53 -8.90 10.63
N ASP A 92 -8.10 -7.95 9.80
CA ASP A 92 -8.96 -6.89 9.28
C ASP A 92 -9.55 -7.30 7.93
N GLN A 93 -10.70 -7.96 7.98
CA GLN A 93 -11.36 -8.50 6.79
C GLN A 93 -11.86 -7.41 5.83
N ILE A 94 -12.19 -6.22 6.34
CA ILE A 94 -12.69 -5.12 5.52
C ILE A 94 -11.57 -4.59 4.64
N LEU A 95 -10.40 -4.33 5.25
CA LEU A 95 -9.22 -3.88 4.51
C LEU A 95 -8.68 -4.96 3.57
N ALA A 96 -8.67 -6.23 4.01
CA ALA A 96 -8.30 -7.36 3.16
C ALA A 96 -9.22 -7.47 1.93
N GLN A 97 -10.54 -7.35 2.11
CA GLN A 97 -11.49 -7.37 0.99
C GLN A 97 -11.25 -6.21 0.02
N LYS A 98 -10.97 -5.00 0.54
CA LYS A 98 -10.64 -3.84 -0.29
C LYS A 98 -9.35 -4.05 -1.09
N ALA A 99 -8.31 -4.59 -0.47
CA ALA A 99 -7.05 -4.95 -1.14
C ALA A 99 -7.27 -6.00 -2.24
N ARG A 100 -8.11 -7.02 -2.00
CA ARG A 100 -8.49 -8.00 -3.04
C ARG A 100 -9.19 -7.35 -4.23
N SER A 101 -10.12 -6.42 -3.98
CA SER A 101 -10.80 -5.69 -5.05
C SER A 101 -9.82 -4.84 -5.87
N PHE A 102 -8.89 -4.14 -5.21
CA PHE A 102 -7.84 -3.37 -5.89
C PHE A 102 -6.93 -4.29 -6.72
N ARG A 103 -6.52 -5.44 -6.18
CA ARG A 103 -5.74 -6.44 -6.91
C ARG A 103 -6.45 -6.94 -8.16
N SER A 104 -7.75 -7.24 -8.05
CA SER A 104 -8.56 -7.67 -9.21
C SER A 104 -8.63 -6.57 -10.28
N SER A 105 -8.77 -5.32 -9.88
CA SER A 105 -8.74 -4.16 -10.79
C SER A 105 -7.38 -4.02 -11.49
N THR A 106 -6.27 -4.10 -10.76
CA THR A 106 -4.91 -4.06 -11.32
C THR A 106 -4.67 -5.19 -12.31
N ARG A 107 -5.09 -6.42 -11.97
CA ARG A 107 -5.02 -7.57 -12.89
C ARG A 107 -5.84 -7.37 -14.15
N PHE A 108 -7.03 -6.79 -14.03
CA PHE A 108 -7.87 -6.47 -15.18
C PHE A 108 -7.19 -5.46 -16.09
N ARG A 109 -6.64 -4.36 -15.53
CA ARG A 109 -5.86 -3.37 -16.29
C ARG A 109 -4.69 -4.01 -17.01
N ARG A 110 -3.93 -4.89 -16.35
CA ARG A 110 -2.83 -5.62 -16.99
C ARG A 110 -3.30 -6.43 -18.18
N ARG A 111 -4.41 -7.17 -18.05
CA ARG A 111 -4.98 -7.94 -19.18
C ARG A 111 -5.33 -7.04 -20.36
N LEU A 112 -5.95 -5.89 -20.12
CA LEU A 112 -6.26 -4.92 -21.18
C LEU A 112 -5.00 -4.41 -21.88
N PHE A 113 -3.92 -4.13 -21.15
CA PHE A 113 -2.66 -3.71 -21.78
C PHE A 113 -2.00 -4.82 -22.59
N VAL A 114 -2.06 -6.08 -22.14
CA VAL A 114 -1.55 -7.22 -22.90
C VAL A 114 -2.35 -7.43 -24.17
N GLU A 115 -3.68 -7.38 -24.09
CA GLU A 115 -4.59 -7.55 -25.23
C GLU A 115 -4.46 -6.38 -26.23
N SER A 116 -4.34 -5.14 -25.74
CA SER A 116 -4.07 -3.98 -26.58
C SER A 116 -2.73 -4.11 -27.33
N ARG A 117 -1.68 -4.62 -26.68
CA ARG A 117 -0.39 -4.84 -27.35
C ARG A 117 -0.45 -5.97 -28.38
N ALA A 118 -1.22 -7.03 -28.10
CA ALA A 118 -1.47 -8.12 -29.06
C ALA A 118 -2.27 -7.65 -30.29
N SER A 119 -3.10 -6.59 -30.15
CA SER A 119 -3.80 -5.99 -31.30
C SER A 119 -2.94 -5.04 -32.15
N ILE A 120 -1.72 -4.69 -31.71
CA ILE A 120 -0.87 -3.66 -32.32
C ILE A 120 0.34 -4.24 -33.10
N GLY A 121 0.67 -5.53 -32.98
CA GLY A 121 1.65 -6.22 -33.84
C GLY A 121 1.41 -7.73 -33.85
N ASP A 122 1.49 -8.48 -34.95
CA ASP A 122 2.31 -8.32 -36.15
C ASP A 122 1.51 -8.60 -37.44
N ASP A 123 1.63 -7.73 -38.45
CA ASP A 123 1.45 -8.13 -39.85
C ASP A 123 2.85 -8.34 -40.47
N PRO A 124 3.35 -9.59 -40.54
CA PRO A 124 4.57 -9.91 -41.27
C PRO A 124 4.22 -10.07 -42.76
N GLY A 125 3.92 -8.98 -43.45
CA GLY A 125 3.26 -9.10 -44.76
C GLY A 125 3.37 -7.91 -45.68
N SER A 126 4.56 -7.46 -46.05
CA SER A 126 4.78 -6.78 -47.34
C SER A 126 6.22 -6.99 -47.82
N GLN A 127 6.36 -8.00 -48.68
CA GLN A 127 7.47 -8.16 -49.62
C GLN A 127 7.41 -7.07 -50.70
#